data_AF-A0A085NP02-F1
#
_entry.id   AF-A0A085NP02-F1
#
_cell.length_a   1.000
_cell.length_b   1.000
_cell.length_c   1.000
_cell.angle_alpha   90.00
_cell.angle_beta   90.00
_cell.angle_gamma   90.00
#
_symmetry.space_group_name_H-M   'P 1'
#
loop_
_entity.id
_entity.type
_entity.pdbx_description
1 polymer ?
#
loop_
_entity_poly.entity_id
_entity_poly.type
_entity_poly.pdbx_seq_one_letter_code
_entity_poly.pdbx_strand_id
1 'polypeptide(L)'
;MKTWLVAVLLCCYTASSYAQTCGGVPTQGLTSLSRLYNFRTMDNRLADNATAAELERQGFTNFGPVGRILSQNESSICGFLQPVRTLFSNTLMTTYYIMNDLLYAQRIVDGYETRTELGWAVPGVGMCGATQKIYELYKPRDGIVQVPESMLSQLLSSGYVYQGVSFAIWPAS
;
A
#
# COMPACT_ATOMS: atom_id res chain seq x y z
N MET A 1 -45.98 30.69 -35.47
CA MET A 1 -45.69 29.44 -34.75
C MET A 1 -44.53 28.75 -35.46
N LYS A 2 -43.34 28.74 -34.85
CA LYS A 2 -42.14 28.09 -35.40
C LYS A 2 -41.62 27.11 -34.35
N THR A 3 -41.87 25.84 -34.60
CA THR A 3 -41.42 24.70 -33.80
C THR A 3 -39.95 24.44 -34.09
N TRP A 4 -39.09 24.54 -33.08
CA TRP A 4 -37.69 24.14 -33.18
C TRP A 4 -37.57 22.71 -32.62
N LEU A 5 -37.22 21.77 -33.49
CA LEU A 5 -36.83 20.41 -33.12
C LEU A 5 -35.42 20.47 -32.52
N VAL A 6 -35.30 20.21 -31.22
CA VAL A 6 -34.00 19.96 -30.57
C VAL A 6 -33.61 18.52 -30.85
N ALA A 7 -32.65 18.33 -31.75
CA ALA A 7 -32.02 17.04 -31.96
C ALA A 7 -31.11 16.73 -30.75
N VAL A 8 -31.53 15.78 -29.92
CA VAL A 8 -30.68 15.22 -28.87
C VAL A 8 -29.68 14.29 -29.54
N LEU A 9 -28.45 14.75 -29.69
CA LEU A 9 -27.30 13.91 -30.05
C LEU A 9 -27.04 12.94 -28.88
N LEU A 10 -27.56 11.71 -29.00
CA LEU A 10 -27.03 10.59 -28.25
C LEU A 10 -25.60 10.32 -28.73
N CYS A 11 -24.60 10.84 -28.01
CA CYS A 11 -23.25 10.30 -28.09
C CYS A 11 -23.29 8.88 -27.52
N CYS A 12 -23.32 7.88 -28.40
CA CYS A 12 -22.94 6.52 -28.07
C CYS A 12 -21.46 6.54 -27.66
N TYR A 13 -21.19 6.62 -26.34
CA TYR A 13 -19.87 6.35 -25.82
C TYR A 13 -19.59 4.86 -26.01
N THR A 14 -18.83 4.53 -27.05
CA THR A 14 -18.13 3.25 -27.10
C THR A 14 -17.13 3.24 -25.95
N ALA A 15 -17.44 2.50 -24.88
CA ALA A 15 -16.50 2.25 -23.80
C ALA A 15 -15.29 1.50 -24.40
N SER A 16 -14.24 2.26 -24.70
CA SER A 16 -12.96 1.72 -25.08
C SER A 16 -12.43 0.91 -23.89
N SER A 17 -12.20 -0.39 -24.09
CA SER A 17 -11.76 -1.35 -23.06
C SER A 17 -10.29 -1.16 -22.65
N TYR A 18 -9.73 0.04 -22.78
CA TYR A 18 -8.45 0.37 -22.17
C TYR A 18 -8.73 0.69 -20.71
N ALA A 19 -8.23 -0.14 -19.80
CA ALA A 19 -8.13 0.23 -18.40
C ALA A 19 -7.44 1.59 -18.33
N GLN A 20 -8.21 2.64 -18.07
CA GLN A 20 -7.74 4.01 -18.09
C GLN A 20 -6.81 4.16 -16.89
N THR A 21 -5.50 4.07 -17.11
CA THR A 21 -4.51 4.26 -16.06
C THR A 21 -4.55 5.73 -15.64
N CYS A 22 -4.93 5.98 -14.38
CA CYS A 22 -4.90 7.32 -13.82
C CYS A 22 -3.43 7.70 -13.54
N GLY A 23 -2.78 8.39 -14.48
CA GLY A 23 -1.36 8.78 -14.39
C GLY A 23 -0.40 7.85 -15.15
N GLY A 24 0.84 8.29 -15.34
CA GLY A 24 1.89 7.50 -16.00
C GLY A 24 2.31 6.30 -15.16
N VAL A 25 2.61 5.18 -15.81
CA VAL A 25 3.02 3.94 -15.15
C VAL A 25 4.55 3.89 -15.06
N PRO A 26 5.14 3.88 -13.85
CA PRO A 26 6.57 3.68 -13.69
C PRO A 26 7.03 2.32 -14.24
N THR A 27 8.13 2.31 -14.99
CA THR A 27 8.72 1.08 -15.56
C THR A 27 10.12 0.80 -15.02
N GLN A 28 10.73 1.77 -14.34
CA GLN A 28 12.06 1.69 -13.72
C GLN A 28 11.94 1.99 -12.22
N GLY A 29 13.04 1.86 -11.47
CA GLY A 29 13.08 2.20 -10.03
C GLY A 29 12.29 1.31 -9.08
N LEU A 30 11.50 0.36 -9.60
CA LEU A 30 10.66 -0.58 -8.87
C LEU A 30 11.47 -1.74 -8.27
N THR A 31 11.51 -1.81 -6.94
CA THR A 31 12.13 -2.89 -6.17
C THR A 31 11.07 -3.89 -5.70
N SER A 32 11.47 -5.15 -5.55
CA SER A 32 10.58 -6.18 -4.99
C SER A 32 10.29 -5.85 -3.53
N LEU A 33 9.01 -5.92 -3.14
CA LEU A 33 8.54 -5.76 -1.78
C LEU A 33 8.07 -7.12 -1.26
N SER A 34 8.67 -7.60 -0.19
CA SER A 34 8.38 -8.91 0.40
C SER A 34 7.69 -8.77 1.75
N ARG A 35 6.89 -9.78 2.11
CA ARG A 35 6.34 -9.90 3.46
C ARG A 35 7.27 -10.75 4.31
N LEU A 36 7.57 -10.26 5.50
CA LEU A 36 8.33 -10.95 6.52
C LEU A 36 7.52 -11.03 7.81
N TYR A 37 7.73 -12.10 8.58
CA TYR A 37 7.08 -12.27 9.87
C TYR A 37 8.05 -12.85 10.89
N ASN A 38 8.03 -12.30 12.11
CA ASN A 38 8.82 -12.82 13.22
C ASN A 38 7.90 -13.54 14.21
N PHE A 39 8.02 -14.86 14.32
CA PHE A 39 7.16 -15.67 15.20
C PHE A 39 7.35 -15.38 16.69
N ARG A 40 8.50 -14.83 17.09
CA ARG A 40 8.80 -14.50 18.49
C ARG A 40 8.15 -13.19 18.93
N THR A 41 8.16 -12.19 18.07
CA THR A 41 7.59 -10.86 18.36
C THR A 41 6.20 -10.66 17.76
N MET A 42 5.75 -11.58 16.91
CA MET A 42 4.51 -11.50 16.14
C MET A 42 4.43 -10.29 15.19
N ASP A 43 5.58 -9.69 14.86
CA ASP A 43 5.66 -8.51 13.99
C ASP A 43 5.58 -8.89 12.51
N ASN A 44 4.71 -8.21 11.77
CA ASN A 44 4.58 -8.30 10.31
C ASN A 44 5.30 -7.12 9.67
N ARG A 45 6.25 -7.40 8.76
CA ARG A 45 6.98 -6.37 8.03
C ARG A 45 6.83 -6.53 6.53
N LEU A 46 6.78 -5.40 5.85
CA LEU A 46 7.06 -5.24 4.45
C LEU A 46 8.48 -4.68 4.31
N ALA A 47 9.27 -5.25 3.41
CA ALA A 47 10.64 -4.82 3.21
C ALA A 47 11.07 -5.01 1.75
N ASP A 48 11.93 -4.12 1.28
CA ASP A 48 12.64 -4.33 0.02
C ASP A 48 13.71 -5.43 0.17
N ASN A 49 14.34 -5.84 -0.93
CA ASN A 49 15.31 -6.94 -0.92
C ASN A 49 16.49 -6.70 0.03
N ALA A 50 17.01 -5.47 0.11
CA ALA A 50 18.15 -5.16 0.97
C ALA A 50 17.77 -5.24 2.45
N THR A 51 16.62 -4.69 2.81
CA THR A 51 16.10 -4.68 4.18
C THR A 51 15.63 -6.08 4.60
N ALA A 52 15.03 -6.86 3.69
CA ALA A 52 14.61 -8.23 3.96
C ALA A 52 15.78 -9.10 4.42
N ALA A 53 16.94 -9.03 3.75
CA ALA A 53 18.12 -9.80 4.10
C ALA A 53 18.71 -9.44 5.49
N GLU A 54 18.52 -8.19 5.93
CA GLU A 54 18.87 -7.77 7.30
C GLU A 54 17.87 -8.31 8.32
N LEU A 55 16.57 -8.21 8.04
CA LEU A 55 15.52 -8.72 8.93
C LEU A 55 15.58 -10.24 9.09
N GLU A 56 15.93 -10.99 8.05
CA GLU A 56 16.14 -12.44 8.14
C GLU A 56 17.25 -12.79 9.12
N ARG A 57 18.36 -12.02 9.13
CA ARG A 57 19.43 -12.15 10.13
C ARG A 57 18.97 -11.81 11.56
N GLN A 58 17.89 -11.04 11.70
CA GLN A 58 17.24 -10.72 12.97
C GLN A 58 16.13 -11.72 13.35
N GLY A 59 16.00 -12.83 12.61
CA GLY A 59 15.06 -13.92 12.92
C GLY A 59 13.66 -13.76 12.33
N PHE A 60 13.48 -12.87 11.34
CA PHE A 60 12.27 -12.85 10.53
C PHE A 60 12.28 -13.99 9.50
N THR A 61 11.13 -14.59 9.25
CA THR A 61 10.90 -15.48 8.12
C THR A 61 10.37 -14.69 6.94
N ASN A 62 11.03 -14.79 5.79
CA ASN A 62 10.61 -14.17 4.54
C ASN A 62 9.61 -15.07 3.80
N PHE A 63 8.40 -14.55 3.57
CA PHE A 63 7.31 -15.25 2.86
C PHE A 63 7.30 -14.95 1.35
N GLY A 64 8.28 -14.20 0.87
CA GLY A 64 8.43 -13.86 -0.53
C GLY A 64 7.71 -12.57 -0.94
N PRO A 65 7.76 -12.26 -2.24
CA PRO A 65 7.27 -11.00 -2.79
C PRO A 65 5.74 -10.89 -2.69
N VAL A 66 5.27 -9.71 -2.30
CA VAL A 66 3.85 -9.32 -2.31
C VAL A 66 3.55 -8.29 -3.39
N GLY A 67 4.58 -7.73 -4.03
CA GLY A 67 4.47 -6.74 -5.09
C GLY A 67 5.79 -6.01 -5.30
N ARG A 68 5.72 -4.82 -5.90
CA ARG A 68 6.87 -3.95 -6.15
C ARG A 68 6.56 -2.53 -5.71
N ILE A 69 7.55 -1.83 -5.15
CA ILE A 69 7.44 -0.44 -4.69
C ILE A 69 8.52 0.41 -5.35
N LEU A 70 8.28 1.71 -5.54
CA LEU A 70 9.32 2.61 -6.03
C LEU A 70 10.31 2.94 -4.91
N SER A 71 11.60 2.86 -5.21
CA SER A 71 12.66 3.24 -4.26
C SER A 71 12.91 4.75 -4.18
N GLN A 72 12.41 5.52 -5.15
CA GLN A 72 12.60 6.97 -5.23
C GLN A 72 11.31 7.66 -5.70
N ASN A 73 11.22 8.97 -5.46
CA ASN A 73 10.12 9.78 -5.94
C ASN A 73 10.21 9.99 -7.46
N GLU A 74 9.26 9.43 -8.21
CA GLU A 74 9.08 9.63 -9.65
C GLU A 74 7.81 10.42 -9.96
N SER A 75 7.52 11.49 -9.21
CA SER A 75 6.27 12.26 -9.33
C SER A 75 6.04 12.89 -10.71
N SER A 76 7.10 13.06 -11.51
CA SER A 76 7.01 13.49 -12.91
C SER A 76 6.35 12.45 -13.82
N ILE A 77 6.44 11.16 -13.47
CA ILE A 77 5.78 10.04 -14.16
C ILE A 77 4.40 9.80 -13.56
N CYS A 78 4.33 9.74 -12.23
CA CYS A 78 3.11 9.48 -11.49
C CYS A 78 2.85 10.58 -10.45
N GLY A 79 1.99 11.55 -10.79
CA GLY A 79 1.64 12.66 -9.90
C GLY A 79 0.88 12.28 -8.63
N PHE A 80 0.51 10.99 -8.47
CA PHE A 80 -0.19 10.46 -7.30
C PHE A 80 0.74 9.82 -6.26
N LEU A 81 2.05 9.78 -6.52
CA LEU A 81 3.00 9.18 -5.58
C LEU A 81 3.02 9.91 -4.25
N GLN A 82 3.03 9.13 -3.17
CA GLN A 82 3.31 9.64 -1.83
C GLN A 82 4.29 8.70 -1.12
N PRO A 83 5.08 9.22 -0.17
CA PRO A 83 5.99 8.39 0.60
C PRO A 83 5.22 7.45 1.54
N VAL A 84 5.65 6.20 1.61
CA VAL A 84 5.18 5.23 2.59
C VAL A 84 6.14 5.24 3.77
N ARG A 85 5.82 6.04 4.79
CA ARG A 85 6.65 6.17 6.00
C ARG A 85 6.48 4.95 6.89
N THR A 86 7.56 4.52 7.51
CA THR A 86 7.54 3.42 8.47
C THR A 86 7.56 3.97 9.88
N LEU A 87 6.61 3.53 10.70
CA LEU A 87 6.51 3.81 12.12
C LEU A 87 6.62 2.52 12.92
N PHE A 88 7.14 2.60 14.14
CA PHE A 88 7.19 1.48 15.08
C PHE A 88 6.55 1.86 16.41
N SER A 89 5.66 1.01 16.92
CA SER A 89 5.10 1.16 18.26
C SER A 89 5.91 0.32 19.24
N ASN A 90 6.60 0.95 20.20
CA ASN A 90 7.24 0.20 21.29
C ASN A 90 6.22 -0.43 22.25
N THR A 91 5.01 0.13 22.33
CA THR A 91 3.95 -0.40 23.21
C THR A 91 3.31 -1.66 22.63
N LEU A 92 3.05 -1.68 21.32
CA LEU A 92 2.41 -2.81 20.64
C LEU A 92 3.43 -3.76 19.98
N MET A 93 4.70 -3.35 19.92
CA MET A 93 5.79 -4.07 19.26
C MET A 93 5.53 -4.36 17.77
N THR A 94 4.80 -3.47 17.10
CA THR A 94 4.39 -3.63 15.70
C THR A 94 4.82 -2.47 14.80
N THR A 95 5.03 -2.81 13.54
CA THR A 95 5.37 -1.88 12.46
C THR A 95 4.11 -1.37 11.76
N TYR A 96 4.05 -0.06 11.49
CA TYR A 96 2.96 0.60 10.77
C TYR A 96 3.48 1.43 9.59
N TYR A 97 2.92 1.24 8.40
CA TYR A 97 3.24 1.93 7.17
C TYR A 97 2.16 2.96 6.83
N ILE A 98 2.56 4.22 6.64
CA ILE A 98 1.60 5.32 6.57
C ILE A 98 1.95 6.36 5.49
N MET A 99 0.95 6.68 4.67
CA MET A 99 1.03 7.75 3.67
C MET A 99 0.37 9.05 4.13
N ASN A 100 -0.68 8.99 4.95
CA ASN A 100 -1.44 10.16 5.37
C ASN A 100 -0.69 11.02 6.40
N ASP A 101 -0.46 12.30 6.10
CA ASP A 101 0.31 13.23 6.95
C ASP A 101 -0.35 13.53 8.30
N LEU A 102 -1.67 13.71 8.32
CA LEU A 102 -2.40 14.02 9.55
C LEU A 102 -2.37 12.83 10.51
N LEU A 103 -2.60 11.63 9.98
CA LEU A 103 -2.52 10.42 10.78
C LEU A 103 -1.07 10.13 11.20
N TYR A 104 -0.06 10.42 10.37
CA TYR A 104 1.34 10.29 10.75
C TYR A 104 1.65 11.21 11.94
N ALA A 105 1.29 12.50 11.86
CA ALA A 105 1.50 13.45 12.95
C ALA A 105 0.82 12.99 14.24
N GLN A 106 -0.41 12.47 14.14
CA GLN A 106 -1.11 11.91 15.29
C GLN A 106 -0.38 10.71 15.88
N ARG A 107 0.14 9.78 15.07
CA ARG A 107 0.87 8.61 15.57
C ARG A 107 2.18 8.97 16.26
N ILE A 108 2.86 10.03 15.83
CA ILE A 108 4.02 10.56 16.55
C ILE A 108 3.61 11.06 17.94
N VAL A 109 2.49 11.79 18.06
CA VAL A 109 1.93 12.22 19.35
C VAL A 109 1.54 11.01 20.21
N ASP A 110 1.04 9.94 19.60
CA ASP A 110 0.71 8.67 20.28
C ASP A 110 1.96 7.85 20.69
N GLY A 111 3.18 8.34 20.41
CA GLY A 111 4.44 7.72 20.83
C GLY A 111 5.04 6.70 19.86
N TYR A 112 4.60 6.68 18.60
CA TYR A 112 5.27 5.89 17.56
C TYR A 112 6.61 6.52 17.17
N GLU A 113 7.60 5.68 16.91
CA GLU A 113 8.92 6.11 16.43
C GLU A 113 9.00 6.03 14.92
N THR A 114 9.58 7.06 14.29
CA THR A 114 9.88 7.02 12.86
C THR A 114 11.05 6.09 12.58
N ARG A 115 10.90 5.28 11.53
CA ARG A 115 11.93 4.40 10.96
C ARG A 115 12.18 4.79 9.51
N THR A 116 13.13 4.11 8.87
CA THR A 116 13.43 4.30 7.46
C THR A 116 12.18 4.12 6.60
N GLU A 117 11.96 5.05 5.67
CA GLU A 117 10.87 5.00 4.70
C GLU A 117 10.90 3.69 3.90
N LEU A 118 9.72 3.13 3.62
CA LEU A 118 9.60 1.90 2.84
C LEU A 118 9.84 2.14 1.35
N GLY A 119 9.43 3.31 0.85
CA GLY A 119 9.49 3.72 -0.54
C GLY A 119 8.28 4.57 -0.93
N TRP A 120 7.96 4.60 -2.22
CA TRP A 120 6.90 5.40 -2.81
C TRP A 120 5.82 4.53 -3.43
N ALA A 121 4.57 4.84 -3.11
CA ALA A 121 3.38 4.12 -3.57
C ALA A 121 2.26 5.10 -3.92
N VAL A 122 1.09 4.58 -4.29
CA VAL A 122 -0.09 5.40 -4.57
C VAL A 122 -1.22 5.09 -3.57
N PRO A 123 -2.04 6.10 -3.21
CA PRO A 123 -3.08 5.91 -2.20
C PRO A 123 -4.28 5.09 -2.72
N GLY A 124 -4.46 5.00 -4.04
CA GLY A 124 -5.62 4.37 -4.66
C GLY A 124 -5.27 3.27 -5.66
N VAL A 125 -6.07 2.22 -5.66
CA VAL A 125 -5.96 1.10 -6.63
C VAL A 125 -6.22 1.62 -8.05
N GLY A 126 -5.37 1.21 -8.99
CA GLY A 126 -5.44 1.59 -10.41
C GLY A 126 -4.72 2.89 -10.76
N MET A 127 -4.33 3.70 -9.76
CA MET A 127 -3.48 4.87 -9.99
C MET A 127 -2.12 4.42 -10.51
N CYS A 128 -1.66 4.99 -11.61
CA CYS A 128 -0.35 4.72 -12.20
C CYS A 128 -0.06 3.23 -12.43
N GLY A 129 -1.11 2.43 -12.70
CA GLY A 129 -1.00 0.98 -12.91
C GLY A 129 -0.76 0.14 -11.65
N ALA A 130 -0.82 0.73 -10.46
CA ALA A 130 -0.69 0.02 -9.20
C ALA A 130 -2.00 -0.72 -8.85
N THR A 131 -2.04 -2.03 -9.07
CA THR A 131 -3.25 -2.85 -8.87
C THR A 131 -3.17 -3.76 -7.65
N GLN A 132 -1.98 -3.92 -7.07
CA GLN A 132 -1.76 -4.78 -5.92
C GLN A 132 -2.07 -4.01 -4.63
N LYS A 133 -3.05 -4.48 -3.87
CA LYS A 133 -3.50 -3.83 -2.63
C LYS A 133 -2.68 -4.30 -1.44
N ILE A 134 -2.37 -3.37 -0.55
CA ILE A 134 -1.93 -3.64 0.81
C ILE A 134 -3.07 -3.22 1.75
N TYR A 135 -3.64 -4.19 2.43
CA TYR A 135 -4.78 -4.00 3.31
C TYR A 135 -4.34 -3.70 4.73
N GLU A 136 -5.07 -2.83 5.40
CA GLU A 136 -4.91 -2.51 6.81
C GLU A 136 -5.92 -3.28 7.64
N LEU A 137 -5.44 -3.91 8.72
CA LEU A 137 -6.30 -4.50 9.73
C LEU A 137 -5.82 -4.10 11.11
N TYR A 138 -6.75 -4.09 12.07
CA TYR A 138 -6.47 -3.76 13.46
C TYR A 138 -7.05 -4.81 14.39
N LYS A 139 -6.31 -5.12 15.46
CA LYS A 139 -6.85 -5.89 16.57
C LYS A 139 -6.40 -5.29 17.90
N PRO A 140 -7.27 -5.18 18.90
CA PRO A 140 -6.86 -4.73 20.22
C PRO A 140 -5.69 -5.56 20.75
N ARG A 141 -4.70 -4.88 21.35
CA ARG A 141 -3.44 -5.45 21.87
C ARG A 141 -2.43 -5.95 20.84
N ASP A 142 -2.85 -6.41 19.67
CA ASP A 142 -1.94 -6.82 18.59
C ASP A 142 -1.54 -5.62 17.71
N GLY A 143 -2.39 -4.60 17.61
CA GLY A 143 -2.13 -3.38 16.85
C GLY A 143 -2.54 -3.45 15.39
N ILE A 144 -1.88 -2.63 14.56
CA ILE A 144 -2.13 -2.54 13.12
C ILE A 144 -1.23 -3.55 12.40
N VAL A 145 -1.80 -4.25 11.42
CA VAL A 145 -1.06 -5.10 10.48
C VAL A 145 -1.42 -4.72 9.06
N GLN A 146 -0.42 -4.76 8.18
CA GLN A 146 -0.59 -4.43 6.76
C GLN A 146 -0.10 -5.58 5.88
N VAL A 147 -1.00 -6.12 5.07
CA VAL A 147 -0.81 -7.42 4.41
C VAL A 147 -1.39 -7.48 3.01
N PRO A 148 -0.92 -8.42 2.16
CA PRO A 148 -1.58 -8.70 0.88
C PRO A 148 -2.94 -9.37 1.07
N GLU A 149 -3.72 -9.42 -0.02
CA GLU A 149 -5.06 -10.02 -0.06
C GLU A 149 -5.12 -11.46 0.47
N SER A 150 -4.08 -12.26 0.19
CA SER A 150 -4.01 -13.68 0.57
C SER A 150 -4.08 -13.91 2.08
N MET A 151 -3.77 -12.90 2.90
CA MET A 151 -3.80 -12.98 4.36
C MET A 151 -5.13 -12.55 4.98
N LEU A 152 -6.02 -11.91 4.22
CA LEU A 152 -7.23 -11.29 4.77
C LEU A 152 -8.12 -12.30 5.49
N SER A 153 -8.47 -13.40 4.82
CA SER A 153 -9.39 -14.41 5.38
C SER A 153 -8.88 -14.98 6.70
N GLN A 154 -7.57 -15.25 6.79
CA GLN A 154 -6.94 -15.79 7.99
C GLN A 154 -6.98 -14.77 9.15
N LEU A 155 -6.61 -13.52 8.89
CA LEU A 155 -6.54 -12.50 9.94
C LEU A 155 -7.93 -12.09 10.44
N LEU A 156 -8.90 -11.94 9.54
CA LEU A 156 -10.30 -11.69 9.90
C LEU A 156 -10.85 -12.82 10.78
N SER A 157 -10.58 -14.08 10.43
CA SER A 157 -10.97 -15.24 11.24
C SER A 157 -10.25 -15.28 12.60
N SER A 158 -9.09 -14.63 12.71
CA SER A 158 -8.29 -14.51 13.95
C SER A 158 -8.66 -13.29 14.80
N GLY A 159 -9.76 -12.60 14.47
CA GLY A 159 -10.31 -11.48 15.23
C GLY A 159 -9.77 -10.10 14.86
N TYR A 160 -9.04 -9.97 13.75
CA TYR A 160 -8.70 -8.65 13.22
C TYR A 160 -9.91 -8.00 12.55
N VAL A 161 -9.98 -6.68 12.64
CA VAL A 161 -11.01 -5.84 12.01
C VAL A 161 -10.40 -5.13 10.82
N TYR A 162 -11.06 -5.23 9.67
CA TYR A 162 -10.68 -4.52 8.45
C TYR A 162 -10.73 -3.00 8.63
N GLN A 163 -9.68 -2.30 8.22
CA GLN A 163 -9.59 -0.83 8.28
C GLN A 163 -9.53 -0.17 6.89
N GLY A 164 -9.29 -0.94 5.83
CA GLY A 164 -9.25 -0.41 4.47
C GLY A 164 -8.09 -0.95 3.64
N VAL A 165 -7.87 -0.34 2.47
CA VAL A 165 -6.62 -0.44 1.72
C VAL A 165 -5.73 0.69 2.20
N SER A 166 -4.56 0.39 2.78
CA SER A 166 -3.62 1.43 3.22
C SER A 166 -3.01 2.14 2.01
N PHE A 167 -2.59 1.37 1.01
CA PHE A 167 -1.98 1.84 -0.22
C PHE A 167 -1.97 0.75 -1.29
N ALA A 168 -1.73 1.15 -2.54
CA ALA A 168 -1.57 0.25 -3.66
C ALA A 168 -0.14 0.31 -4.22
N ILE A 169 0.36 -0.86 -4.60
CA ILE A 169 1.70 -1.09 -5.16
C ILE A 169 1.58 -1.79 -6.53
N TRP A 170 2.70 -1.99 -7.20
CA TRP A 170 2.71 -2.66 -8.50
C TRP A 170 2.78 -4.18 -8.33
N PRO A 171 2.22 -4.97 -9.28
CA PRO A 171 2.31 -6.43 -9.24
C PRO A 171 3.75 -6.94 -9.16
N ALA A 172 3.92 -8.07 -8.48
CA ALA A 172 5.11 -8.88 -8.65
C ALA A 172 5.11 -9.42 -10.09
N SER A 173 6.19 -9.20 -10.83
CA SER A 173 6.38 -9.66 -12.21
C SER A 173 6.29 -11.16 -12.35
#